data_AF-A0A1F2VHD4-F1
#
_entry.id   AF-A0A1F2VHD4-F1
#
_cell.length_a   1.000
_cell.length_b   1.000
_cell.length_c   1.000
_cell.angle_alpha   90.00
_cell.angle_beta   90.00
_cell.angle_gamma   90.00
#
_symmetry.space_group_name_H-M   'P 1'
#
loop_
_entity.id
_entity.type
_entity.pdbx_description
1 polymer ?
#
loop_
_entity_poly.entity_id
_entity_poly.type
_entity_poly.pdbx_seq_one_letter_code
_entity_poly.pdbx_strand_id
1 'polypeptide(L)'
;MDAIQEIVRQIRLRDLGGIIVIDFIDMDERKNRHRVMAALEEALKADRSPSKMLAFNEFGLVAITRKRVKQSLERTLCQPCFHCGASGYVKSPATVCGEIFTETKRMASQLQGRQITLRVNPEVGKALKARDNTILPEIEEMIGKPVVIRNDPALHVESFAFE
;
A
#
# COMPACT_ATOMS: atom_id res chain seq x y z
N MET A 1 8.58 -9.57 -26.26
CA MET A 1 9.95 -9.12 -26.60
C MET A 1 10.08 -7.62 -26.44
N ASP A 2 9.11 -6.83 -26.90
CA ASP A 2 9.17 -5.35 -26.88
C ASP A 2 9.33 -4.74 -25.49
N ALA A 3 8.70 -5.34 -24.46
CA ALA A 3 8.81 -4.88 -23.07
C ALA A 3 10.26 -4.83 -22.55
N ILE A 4 11.16 -5.66 -23.07
CA ILE A 4 12.55 -5.76 -22.60
C ILE A 4 13.30 -4.44 -22.80
N GLN A 5 13.17 -3.84 -23.99
CA GLN A 5 13.84 -2.59 -24.32
C GLN A 5 13.34 -1.45 -23.44
N GLU A 6 12.03 -1.42 -23.18
CA GLU A 6 11.42 -0.41 -22.33
C GLU A 6 11.81 -0.58 -20.85
N ILE A 7 11.86 -1.81 -20.34
CA ILE A 7 12.30 -2.10 -18.97
C ILE A 7 13.73 -1.55 -18.77
N VAL A 8 14.67 -1.91 -19.64
CA VAL A 8 16.07 -1.45 -19.51
C VAL A 8 16.18 0.06 -19.70
N ARG A 9 15.39 0.66 -20.60
CA ARG A 9 15.31 2.12 -20.75
C ARG A 9 14.84 2.78 -19.44
N GLN A 10 13.79 2.26 -18.80
CA GLN A 10 13.26 2.82 -17.55
C GLN A 10 14.21 2.63 -16.36
N ILE A 11 14.91 1.50 -16.28
CA ILE A 11 15.94 1.27 -15.25
C ILE A 11 17.01 2.37 -15.31
N ARG A 12 17.45 2.74 -16.52
CA ARG A 12 18.43 3.81 -16.73
C ARG A 12 17.85 5.19 -16.45
N LEU A 13 16.69 5.52 -17.02
CA LEU A 13 16.10 6.85 -16.89
C LEU A 13 15.70 7.21 -15.45
N ARG A 14 15.30 6.22 -14.66
CA ARG A 14 14.91 6.41 -13.26
C ARG A 14 16.05 6.17 -12.27
N ASP A 15 17.25 5.85 -12.76
CA ASP A 15 18.39 5.45 -11.96
C ASP A 15 18.04 4.37 -10.92
N LEU A 16 17.27 3.35 -11.33
CA LEU A 16 16.87 2.25 -10.44
C LEU A 16 18.12 1.44 -10.07
N GLY A 17 18.26 1.07 -8.80
CA GLY A 17 19.37 0.23 -8.36
C GLY A 17 18.99 -0.61 -7.16
N GLY A 18 19.86 -1.55 -6.82
CA GLY A 18 19.55 -2.66 -5.92
C GLY A 18 18.93 -3.83 -6.71
N ILE A 19 18.04 -4.56 -6.04
CA ILE A 19 17.34 -5.70 -6.62
C ILE A 19 16.12 -5.19 -7.38
N ILE A 20 16.00 -5.59 -8.64
CA ILE A 20 14.87 -5.33 -9.52
C ILE A 20 14.31 -6.69 -9.91
N VAL A 21 13.02 -6.92 -9.63
CA VAL A 21 12.33 -8.16 -9.97
C VAL A 21 11.40 -7.88 -11.15
N ILE A 22 11.47 -8.72 -12.17
CA ILE A 22 10.66 -8.63 -13.37
C ILE A 22 9.82 -9.91 -13.44
N ASP A 23 8.51 -9.71 -13.43
CA ASP A 23 7.53 -10.75 -13.67
C ASP A 23 7.16 -10.73 -15.15
N PHE A 24 7.61 -11.74 -15.90
CA PHE A 24 7.27 -11.88 -17.32
C PHE A 24 6.03 -12.75 -17.45
N ILE A 25 5.27 -12.54 -18.53
CA ILE A 25 4.14 -13.41 -18.88
C ILE A 25 4.61 -14.87 -18.93
N ASP A 26 3.77 -15.77 -18.42
CA ASP A 26 4.03 -17.20 -18.41
C ASP A 26 4.38 -17.73 -19.80
N MET A 27 5.44 -18.54 -19.84
CA MET A 27 5.96 -19.15 -21.05
C MET A 27 6.21 -20.64 -20.81
N ASP A 28 5.41 -21.48 -21.46
CA ASP A 28 5.51 -22.94 -21.35
C ASP A 28 6.84 -23.46 -21.90
N GLU A 29 7.23 -22.96 -23.08
CA GLU A 29 8.44 -23.40 -23.75
C GLU A 29 9.70 -22.80 -23.14
N ARG A 30 10.64 -23.67 -22.74
CA ARG A 30 11.98 -23.27 -22.29
C ARG A 30 12.68 -22.38 -23.31
N LYS A 31 12.50 -22.64 -24.61
CA LYS A 31 13.10 -21.86 -25.70
C LYS A 31 12.68 -20.38 -25.65
N ASN A 32 11.42 -20.10 -25.32
CA ASN A 32 10.92 -18.73 -25.20
C ASN A 32 11.54 -18.02 -24.00
N ARG A 33 11.66 -18.70 -22.86
CA ARG A 33 12.38 -18.17 -21.69
C ARG A 33 13.82 -17.82 -22.02
N HIS A 34 14.56 -18.70 -22.72
CA HIS A 34 15.94 -18.43 -23.14
C HIS A 34 16.04 -17.22 -24.08
N ARG A 35 15.09 -17.06 -25.02
CA ARG A 35 15.03 -15.88 -25.90
C ARG A 35 14.83 -14.58 -25.13
N VAL A 36 13.95 -14.57 -24.13
CA VAL A 36 13.72 -13.41 -23.27
C VAL A 36 14.99 -13.09 -22.47
N MET A 37 15.63 -14.11 -21.86
CA MET A 37 16.87 -13.92 -21.11
C MET A 37 17.99 -13.34 -21.98
N ALA A 38 18.21 -13.90 -23.17
CA ALA A 38 19.26 -13.42 -24.08
C ALA A 38 19.00 -11.98 -24.56
N ALA A 39 17.75 -11.64 -24.87
CA ALA A 39 17.39 -10.29 -25.27
C ALA A 39 17.51 -9.28 -24.11
N LEU A 40 17.18 -9.69 -22.89
CA LEU A 40 17.35 -8.86 -21.69
C LEU A 40 18.83 -8.63 -21.38
N GLU A 41 19.66 -9.67 -21.47
CA GLU A 41 21.11 -9.56 -21.31
C GLU A 41 21.71 -8.60 -22.35
N GLU A 42 21.32 -8.73 -23.62
CA GLU A 42 21.78 -7.84 -24.68
C GLU A 42 21.37 -6.38 -24.43
N ALA A 43 20.11 -6.15 -24.04
CA ALA A 43 19.63 -4.80 -23.74
C ALA A 43 20.40 -4.17 -22.56
N LEU A 44 20.72 -4.95 -21.53
CA LEU A 44 21.46 -4.49 -20.34
C LEU A 44 22.91 -4.06 -20.66
N LYS A 45 23.52 -4.55 -21.74
CA LYS A 45 24.87 -4.10 -22.16
C LYS A 45 24.95 -2.60 -22.45
N ALA A 46 23.82 -1.98 -22.79
CA ALA A 46 23.73 -0.54 -23.01
C ALA A 46 23.63 0.26 -21.69
N ASP A 47 23.60 -0.38 -20.53
CA ASP A 47 23.69 0.26 -19.22
C ASP A 47 25.14 0.35 -18.76
N ARG A 48 25.54 1.53 -18.29
CA ARG A 48 26.90 1.78 -17.78
C ARG A 48 27.08 1.27 -16.36
N SER A 49 25.99 1.10 -15.60
CA SER A 49 26.07 0.64 -14.23
C SER A 49 26.24 -0.87 -14.18
N PRO A 50 27.20 -1.41 -13.40
CA PRO A 50 27.36 -2.85 -13.26
C PRO A 50 26.05 -3.52 -12.81
N SER A 51 25.64 -4.53 -13.57
CA SER A 51 24.44 -5.32 -13.26
C SER A 51 24.71 -6.81 -13.42
N LYS A 52 24.05 -7.62 -12.59
CA LYS A 52 24.02 -9.08 -12.73
C LYS A 52 22.57 -9.53 -12.85
N MET A 53 22.32 -10.41 -13.81
CA MET A 53 21.01 -11.01 -14.03
C MET A 53 20.98 -12.42 -13.43
N LEU A 54 19.88 -12.74 -12.76
CA LEU A 54 19.52 -14.09 -12.33
C LEU A 54 18.37 -14.55 -13.22
N ALA A 55 18.54 -15.72 -13.82
CA ALA A 55 17.52 -16.30 -14.69
C ALA A 55 16.21 -16.61 -13.95
N PHE A 56 15.19 -16.97 -14.71
CA PHE A 56 13.91 -17.45 -14.20
C PHE A 56 14.09 -18.37 -12.99
N ASN A 57 13.53 -17.96 -11.85
CA ASN A 57 13.45 -18.80 -10.67
C ASN A 57 12.24 -19.75 -10.77
N GLU A 58 12.04 -20.56 -9.73
CA GLU A 58 10.92 -21.52 -9.65
C GLU A 58 9.54 -20.83 -9.66
N PHE A 59 9.48 -19.54 -9.33
CA PHE A 59 8.27 -18.72 -9.37
C PHE A 59 8.05 -18.00 -10.71
N GLY A 60 8.88 -18.25 -11.74
CA GLY A 60 8.76 -17.59 -13.04
C GLY A 60 9.31 -16.15 -13.09
N LEU A 61 10.00 -15.70 -12.05
CA LEU A 61 10.52 -14.34 -11.94
C LEU A 61 11.99 -14.25 -12.39
N VAL A 62 12.33 -13.13 -13.01
CA VAL A 62 13.72 -12.75 -13.34
C VAL A 62 14.17 -11.66 -12.39
N ALA A 63 15.38 -11.78 -11.85
CA ALA A 63 15.94 -10.76 -10.96
C ALA A 63 17.20 -10.13 -11.54
N ILE A 64 17.34 -8.81 -11.38
CA ILE A 64 18.53 -8.06 -11.76
C ILE A 64 19.04 -7.38 -10.50
N THR A 65 20.34 -7.53 -10.21
CA THR A 65 21.03 -6.69 -9.24
C THR A 65 21.80 -5.62 -9.99
N ARG A 66 21.51 -4.35 -9.74
CA ARG A 66 22.18 -3.20 -10.37
C ARG A 66 22.83 -2.34 -9.31
N LYS A 67 24.11 -2.01 -9.46
CA LYS A 67 24.84 -1.17 -8.49
C LYS A 67 24.18 0.22 -8.41
N ARG A 68 23.87 0.68 -7.19
CA ARG A 68 23.42 2.07 -6.96
C ARG A 68 24.62 3.02 -7.07
N VAL A 69 24.62 3.84 -8.12
CA VAL A 69 25.67 4.87 -8.34
C VAL A 69 25.17 6.26 -7.90
N LYS A 70 23.86 6.51 -8.00
CA LYS A 70 23.18 7.75 -7.62
C LYS A 70 21.89 7.42 -6.87
N GLN A 71 21.27 8.45 -6.28
CA GLN A 71 19.88 8.33 -5.81
C GLN A 71 18.96 8.11 -7.01
N SER A 72 17.92 7.29 -6.83
CA SER A 72 16.90 7.08 -7.85
C SER A 72 16.07 8.34 -8.03
N LEU A 73 15.49 8.51 -9.22
CA LEU A 73 14.69 9.69 -9.58
C LEU A 73 13.55 9.94 -8.57
N GLU A 74 12.88 8.88 -8.15
CA GLU A 74 11.85 8.91 -7.10
C GLU A 74 12.35 9.55 -5.81
N ARG A 75 13.56 9.18 -5.34
CA ARG A 75 14.11 9.72 -4.08
C ARG A 75 14.51 11.19 -4.19
N THR A 76 14.81 11.65 -5.39
CA THR A 76 15.21 13.04 -5.65
C THR A 76 13.99 13.94 -5.89
N LEU A 77 12.93 13.42 -6.52
CA LEU A 77 11.78 14.21 -6.94
C LEU A 77 10.53 14.05 -6.05
N CYS A 78 10.44 12.95 -5.29
CA CYS A 78 9.24 12.61 -4.53
C CYS A 78 9.51 12.63 -3.02
N GLN A 79 8.44 12.85 -2.28
CA GLN A 79 8.37 12.62 -0.84
C GLN A 79 7.32 11.56 -0.54
N PRO A 80 7.40 10.85 0.60
CA PRO A 80 6.37 9.90 1.02
C PRO A 80 4.98 10.55 1.01
N CYS A 81 3.97 9.82 0.53
CA CYS A 81 2.59 10.30 0.56
C CYS A 81 2.16 10.52 2.02
N PHE A 82 1.77 11.75 2.36
CA PHE A 82 1.36 12.11 3.73
C PHE A 82 0.02 11.48 4.13
N HIS A 83 -0.81 11.09 3.15
CA HIS A 83 -2.09 10.44 3.39
C HIS A 83 -1.86 8.97 3.77
N CYS A 84 -1.29 8.16 2.88
CA CYS A 84 -1.11 6.72 3.15
C CYS A 84 0.23 6.35 3.82
N GLY A 85 1.08 7.33 4.17
CA GLY A 85 2.41 7.04 4.72
C GLY A 85 3.30 6.22 3.78
N ALA A 86 3.12 6.40 2.47
CA ALA A 86 3.76 5.62 1.39
C ALA A 86 3.39 4.12 1.30
N SER A 87 2.33 3.66 1.98
CA SER A 87 1.84 2.28 1.81
C SER A 87 1.20 2.02 0.43
N GLY A 88 0.62 3.08 -0.19
CA GLY A 88 -0.18 2.98 -1.41
C GLY A 88 -1.65 2.61 -1.18
N TYR A 89 -2.07 2.39 0.07
CA TYR A 89 -3.44 2.04 0.43
C TYR A 89 -3.82 2.61 1.81
N VAL A 90 -5.11 2.86 2.01
CA VAL A 90 -5.67 3.17 3.32
C VAL A 90 -6.72 2.12 3.68
N LYS A 91 -6.93 1.88 4.97
CA LYS A 91 -7.94 0.96 5.47
C LYS A 91 -9.32 1.38 4.98
N SER A 92 -10.14 0.39 4.67
CA SER A 92 -11.52 0.63 4.29
C SER A 92 -12.30 1.23 5.46
N PRO A 93 -13.35 2.04 5.23
CA PRO A 93 -14.21 2.55 6.28
C PRO A 93 -14.77 1.44 7.19
N ALA A 94 -15.09 0.26 6.64
CA ALA A 94 -15.55 -0.89 7.40
C ALA A 94 -14.47 -1.43 8.36
N THR A 95 -13.22 -1.51 7.92
CA THR A 95 -12.08 -1.89 8.77
C THR A 95 -11.92 -0.89 9.93
N VAL A 96 -12.00 0.42 9.64
CA VAL A 96 -11.90 1.46 10.67
C VAL A 96 -13.07 1.38 11.66
N CYS A 97 -14.29 1.06 11.22
CA CYS A 97 -15.42 0.80 12.13
C CYS A 97 -15.11 -0.34 13.13
N GLY A 98 -14.50 -1.43 12.66
CA GLY A 98 -14.09 -2.54 13.52
C GLY A 98 -12.97 -2.16 14.51
N GLU A 99 -12.06 -1.28 14.10
CA GLU A 99 -11.02 -0.74 14.99
C GLU A 99 -11.61 0.17 16.07
N ILE A 100 -12.57 1.03 15.71
CA ILE A 100 -13.33 1.84 16.66
C ILE A 100 -13.98 0.93 17.71
N PHE A 101 -14.66 -0.14 17.29
CA PHE A 101 -15.27 -1.11 18.21
C PHE A 101 -14.26 -1.76 19.16
N THR A 102 -13.13 -2.19 18.62
CA THR A 102 -12.05 -2.83 19.39
C THR A 102 -11.44 -1.85 20.40
N GLU A 103 -11.26 -0.59 20.01
CA GLU A 103 -10.72 0.44 20.88
C GLU A 103 -11.72 0.88 21.95
N THR A 104 -13.01 0.98 21.60
CA THR A 104 -14.10 1.15 22.57
C THR A 104 -14.05 0.06 23.64
N LYS A 105 -13.92 -1.22 23.27
CA LYS A 105 -13.81 -2.33 24.24
C LYS A 105 -12.68 -2.14 25.24
N ARG A 106 -11.53 -1.66 24.76
CA ARG A 106 -10.36 -1.43 25.61
C ARG A 106 -10.54 -0.25 26.56
N MET A 107 -11.17 0.82 26.07
CA MET A 107 -11.30 2.08 26.79
C MET A 107 -12.65 2.26 27.50
N ALA A 108 -13.56 1.29 27.43
CA ALA A 108 -14.94 1.41 27.93
C ALA A 108 -15.04 1.95 29.37
N SER A 109 -14.14 1.52 30.27
CA SER A 109 -14.09 1.98 31.67
C SER A 109 -13.59 3.42 31.85
N GLN A 110 -12.86 3.96 30.87
CA GLN A 110 -12.26 5.29 30.90
C GLN A 110 -13.17 6.35 30.27
N LEU A 111 -14.18 5.92 29.48
CA LEU A 111 -15.13 6.80 28.82
C LEU A 111 -16.15 7.38 29.82
N GLN A 112 -15.83 8.53 30.40
CA GLN A 112 -16.66 9.26 31.36
C GLN A 112 -17.67 10.19 30.68
N GLY A 113 -18.61 10.74 31.45
CA GLY A 113 -19.66 11.62 30.93
C GLY A 113 -20.97 10.91 30.59
N ARG A 114 -21.99 11.69 30.21
CA ARG A 114 -23.37 11.22 29.92
C ARG A 114 -23.55 10.75 28.47
N GLN A 115 -22.70 11.24 27.57
CA GLN A 115 -22.64 10.89 26.14
C GLN A 115 -21.18 10.89 25.71
N ILE A 116 -20.85 10.14 24.65
CA ILE A 116 -19.51 10.13 24.06
C ILE A 116 -19.60 10.71 22.65
N THR A 117 -18.67 11.61 22.30
CA THR A 117 -18.58 12.12 20.93
C THR A 117 -17.48 11.38 20.19
N LEU A 118 -17.82 10.75 19.07
CA LEU A 118 -16.85 10.04 18.24
C LEU A 118 -16.57 10.90 17.00
N ARG A 119 -15.39 11.52 16.95
CA ARG A 119 -14.91 12.31 15.82
C ARG A 119 -14.27 11.40 14.78
N VAL A 120 -14.80 11.38 13.56
CA VAL A 120 -14.40 10.50 12.46
C VAL A 120 -14.43 11.22 11.12
N ASN A 121 -13.73 10.68 10.12
CA ASN A 121 -13.91 11.10 8.74
C ASN A 121 -15.36 10.81 8.25
N PRO A 122 -15.96 11.65 7.37
CA PRO A 122 -17.30 11.45 6.86
C PRO A 122 -17.57 10.08 6.23
N GLU A 123 -16.58 9.46 5.57
CA GLU A 123 -16.74 8.13 4.97
C GLU A 123 -16.95 7.04 6.03
N VAL A 124 -16.21 7.13 7.14
CA VAL A 124 -16.36 6.25 8.30
C VAL A 124 -17.67 6.54 9.02
N GLY A 125 -18.03 7.81 9.21
CA GLY A 125 -19.30 8.19 9.81
C GLY A 125 -20.52 7.68 9.02
N LYS A 126 -20.43 7.68 7.68
CA LYS A 126 -21.44 7.07 6.81
C LYS A 126 -21.49 5.55 6.98
N ALA A 127 -20.33 4.90 7.05
CA ALA A 127 -20.24 3.45 7.24
C ALA A 127 -20.81 3.01 8.60
N LEU A 128 -20.55 3.75 9.68
CA LEU A 128 -21.10 3.50 11.02
C LEU A 128 -22.63 3.63 11.07
N LYS A 129 -23.20 4.53 10.26
CA LYS A 129 -24.66 4.77 10.19
C LYS A 129 -25.36 3.96 9.09
N ALA A 130 -24.65 3.07 8.40
CA ALA A 130 -25.25 2.20 7.40
C ALA A 130 -26.26 1.25 8.08
N ARG A 131 -27.41 1.00 7.43
CA ARG A 131 -28.51 0.20 8.02
C ARG A 131 -28.10 -1.21 8.42
N ASP A 132 -27.19 -1.81 7.66
CA ASP A 132 -26.75 -3.19 7.87
C ASP A 132 -25.56 -3.28 8.84
N ASN A 133 -25.11 -2.15 9.41
CA ASN A 133 -23.99 -2.10 10.33
C ASN A 133 -24.47 -2.10 11.79
N THR A 134 -24.09 -3.14 12.54
CA THR A 134 -24.45 -3.30 13.96
C THR A 134 -23.43 -2.68 14.92
N ILE A 135 -22.28 -2.24 14.42
CA ILE A 135 -21.17 -1.78 15.27
C ILE A 135 -21.57 -0.61 16.15
N LEU A 136 -22.25 0.42 15.62
CA LEU A 136 -22.64 1.58 16.41
C LEU A 136 -23.62 1.22 17.55
N PRO A 137 -24.72 0.47 17.29
CA PRO A 137 -25.56 -0.06 18.37
C PRO A 137 -24.80 -0.88 19.42
N GLU A 138 -23.89 -1.76 19.00
CA GLU A 138 -23.10 -2.58 19.94
C GLU A 138 -22.16 -1.74 20.81
N ILE A 139 -21.57 -0.68 20.26
CA ILE A 139 -20.76 0.30 21.01
C ILE A 139 -21.64 0.99 22.07
N GLU A 140 -22.81 1.48 21.68
CA GLU A 140 -23.72 2.19 22.59
C GLU A 140 -24.22 1.28 23.74
N GLU A 141 -24.57 0.03 23.42
CA GLU A 141 -24.98 -0.97 24.41
C GLU A 141 -23.83 -1.29 25.39
N MET A 142 -22.62 -1.47 24.87
CA MET A 142 -21.44 -1.80 25.67
C MET A 142 -21.04 -0.68 26.63
N ILE A 143 -21.12 0.58 26.20
CA ILE A 143 -20.80 1.74 27.05
C ILE A 143 -22.00 2.11 27.95
N GLY A 144 -23.22 1.72 27.56
CA GLY A 144 -24.47 2.11 28.22
C GLY A 144 -24.78 3.61 28.04
N LYS A 145 -24.27 4.24 26.98
CA LYS A 145 -24.37 5.68 26.71
C LYS A 145 -24.54 5.93 25.21
N PRO A 146 -25.27 6.99 24.81
CA PRO A 146 -25.38 7.35 23.41
C PRO A 146 -24.03 7.85 22.85
N VAL A 147 -23.76 7.50 21.59
CA VAL A 147 -22.55 7.90 20.87
C VAL A 147 -22.91 8.86 19.73
N VAL A 148 -22.43 10.10 19.84
CA VAL A 148 -22.66 11.13 18.84
C VAL A 148 -21.53 11.12 17.81
N ILE A 149 -21.86 10.78 16.56
CA ILE A 149 -20.89 10.81 15.46
C ILE A 149 -20.69 12.25 14.97
N ARG A 150 -19.46 12.77 15.12
CA ARG A 150 -19.02 14.05 14.58
C ARG A 150 -18.15 13.83 13.35
N ASN A 151 -18.66 14.24 12.19
CA ASN A 151 -17.91 14.14 10.93
C ASN A 151 -16.91 15.30 10.80
N ASP A 152 -15.65 14.97 10.54
CA ASP A 152 -14.57 15.92 10.31
C ASP A 152 -13.84 15.60 8.99
N PRO A 153 -14.09 16.36 7.91
CA PRO A 153 -13.43 16.14 6.62
C PRO A 153 -11.92 16.36 6.63
N ALA A 154 -11.37 17.09 7.61
CA ALA A 154 -9.94 17.30 7.75
C ALA A 154 -9.25 16.12 8.46
N LEU A 155 -10.02 15.23 9.09
CA LEU A 155 -9.49 14.04 9.75
C LEU A 155 -9.14 12.96 8.73
N HIS A 156 -7.97 12.35 8.90
CA HIS A 156 -7.57 11.20 8.09
C HIS A 156 -8.59 10.06 8.20
N VAL A 157 -8.83 9.33 7.10
CA VAL A 157 -9.88 8.28 7.05
C VAL A 157 -9.67 7.16 8.08
N GLU A 158 -8.42 6.89 8.44
CA GLU A 158 -8.06 5.89 9.46
C GLU A 158 -8.01 6.44 10.89
N SER A 159 -8.17 7.75 11.07
CA SER A 159 -8.09 8.38 12.38
C SER A 159 -9.48 8.58 12.96
N PHE A 160 -9.58 8.39 14.27
CA PHE A 160 -10.78 8.67 15.04
C PHE A 160 -10.38 9.10 16.46
N ALA A 161 -11.25 9.84 17.12
CA ALA A 161 -11.04 10.28 18.50
C ALA A 161 -12.35 10.24 19.29
N PHE A 162 -12.25 9.81 20.54
CA PHE A 162 -13.34 9.94 21.52
C PHE A 162 -13.16 11.27 22.26
N GLU A 163 -14.19 12.13 22.22
CA GLU A 163 -14.28 13.45 22.87
C GLU A 163 -15.39 13.45 23.94
#